data_AF-A0A955M9C8-F1
#
_entry.id   AF-A0A955M9C8-F1
#
_cell.length_a   1.000
_cell.length_b   1.000
_cell.length_c   1.000
_cell.angle_alpha   90.00
_cell.angle_beta   90.00
_cell.angle_gamma   90.00
#
_symmetry.space_group_name_H-M   'P 1'
#
loop_
_entity.id
_entity.type
_entity.pdbx_description
1 polymer ?
#
loop_
_entity_poly.entity_id
_entity_poly.type
_entity_poly.pdbx_seq_one_letter_code
_entity_poly.pdbx_strand_id
1 'polypeptide(L)'
;MNVITHHGQMSHTRNLRPLTDAELQRYAPSVFAKEPWHERTDKYRFVPTIDVVNALRDHGIVPVRAYQSSSRIEGKGEYTKHMIRFRMSGDYDRLQVGDTVPEVVLINSHDGACAYRLTMGLFRLACSNGMMVNDQTIGNMSVRHIGNADLREGVIDATMEIVKEAPKVLDRIGEWGRITLDREEQIEMADRALTAYDSAIQLRPDRLLHVRRREDYPEADGTRDLWRTFNVIHENLIRGGVYGRSTSGRRQRTREVRSIDRNVSLNQSLYGIAQEMAELRGEAPGNGRVIRVARFEDAAAPVEVRDTRTPFEQCRDLFAKYGPAWTQHTAELTY
;
A
#
# COMPACT_ATOMS: atom_id res chain seq x y z
N MET A 1 24.22 -3.85 -30.60
CA MET A 1 22.83 -3.39 -30.36
C MET A 1 22.75 -2.86 -28.94
N ASN A 2 22.55 -1.55 -28.78
CA ASN A 2 22.39 -0.94 -27.46
C ASN A 2 20.97 -1.22 -26.96
N VAL A 3 20.85 -2.06 -25.93
CA VAL A 3 19.57 -2.27 -25.23
C VAL A 3 19.29 -1.01 -24.42
N ILE A 4 18.44 -0.11 -24.94
CA ILE A 4 17.95 1.05 -24.20
C ILE A 4 17.02 0.51 -23.11
N THR A 5 17.54 0.39 -21.90
CA THR A 5 16.75 0.02 -20.72
C THR A 5 16.04 1.28 -20.23
N HIS A 6 14.78 1.47 -20.60
CA HIS A 6 13.92 2.49 -19.99
C HIS A 6 13.66 2.11 -18.52
N HIS A 7 14.44 2.70 -17.62
CA HIS A 7 14.18 2.62 -16.19
C HIS A 7 12.93 3.47 -15.90
N GLY A 8 11.91 2.89 -15.27
CA GLY A 8 10.69 3.62 -14.90
C GLY A 8 11.05 4.85 -14.07
N GLN A 9 10.79 6.04 -14.62
CA GLN A 9 11.01 7.30 -13.92
C GLN A 9 9.79 7.61 -13.05
N MET A 10 10.00 7.86 -11.76
CA MET A 10 8.94 8.38 -10.88
C MET A 10 8.91 9.90 -10.94
N SER A 11 7.73 10.51 -10.93
CA SER A 11 7.61 11.96 -10.72
C SER A 11 8.02 12.36 -9.29
N HIS A 12 8.61 13.55 -9.15
CA HIS A 12 8.98 14.11 -7.85
C HIS A 12 7.75 14.62 -7.09
N THR A 13 7.79 14.44 -5.77
CA THR A 13 6.68 14.51 -4.80
C THR A 13 6.31 15.89 -4.29
N ARG A 14 7.10 16.93 -4.59
CA ARG A 14 6.78 18.30 -4.17
C ARG A 14 5.72 18.98 -5.03
N ASN A 15 5.29 18.36 -6.13
CA ASN A 15 4.27 18.94 -6.99
C ASN A 15 2.89 18.70 -6.38
N LEU A 16 2.41 19.71 -5.66
CA LEU A 16 1.02 19.82 -5.20
C LEU A 16 0.03 20.06 -6.36
N ARG A 17 0.56 20.34 -7.56
CA ARG A 17 -0.22 20.59 -8.76
C ARG A 17 -0.56 19.33 -9.54
N PRO A 18 -1.65 19.34 -10.32
CA PRO A 18 -1.94 18.29 -11.31
C PRO A 18 -0.80 18.08 -12.31
N LEU A 19 -0.63 16.84 -12.76
CA LEU A 19 0.23 16.46 -13.87
C LEU A 19 -0.44 16.81 -15.21
N THR A 20 0.35 17.41 -16.08
CA THR A 20 0.01 17.63 -17.49
C THR A 20 0.12 16.33 -18.28
N ASP A 21 -0.48 16.27 -19.47
CA ASP A 21 -0.38 15.10 -20.34
C ASP A 21 1.06 14.83 -20.79
N ALA A 22 1.85 15.88 -21.04
CA ALA A 22 3.27 15.75 -21.34
C ALA A 22 4.05 15.08 -20.18
N GLU A 23 3.69 15.39 -18.94
CA GLU A 23 4.29 14.75 -17.76
C GLU A 23 3.80 13.32 -17.58
N LEU A 24 2.51 13.06 -17.77
CA LEU A 24 1.98 11.68 -17.77
C LEU A 24 2.67 10.83 -18.84
N GLN A 25 2.82 11.34 -20.06
CA GLN A 25 3.50 10.65 -21.16
C GLN A 25 4.95 10.34 -20.81
N ARG A 26 5.63 11.25 -20.09
CA ARG A 26 7.01 11.06 -19.64
C ARG A 26 7.14 9.97 -18.57
N TYR A 27 6.24 9.95 -17.58
CA TYR A 27 6.36 9.07 -16.41
C TYR A 27 5.64 7.72 -16.56
N ALA A 28 4.58 7.68 -17.36
CA ALA A 28 3.77 6.50 -17.63
C ALA A 28 3.24 6.51 -19.08
N PRO A 29 4.11 6.36 -20.09
CA PRO A 29 3.71 6.36 -21.51
C PRO A 29 2.62 5.34 -21.86
N SER A 30 2.55 4.22 -21.12
CA SER A 30 1.53 3.16 -21.28
C SER A 30 0.11 3.67 -21.10
N VAL A 31 -0.09 4.76 -20.35
CA VAL A 31 -1.41 5.40 -20.20
C VAL A 31 -2.00 5.85 -21.54
N PHE A 32 -1.14 6.17 -22.51
CA PHE A 32 -1.50 6.68 -23.83
C PHE A 32 -1.47 5.60 -24.92
N ALA A 33 -1.37 4.32 -24.55
CA ALA A 33 -1.54 3.24 -25.51
C ALA A 33 -2.88 3.41 -26.23
N LYS A 34 -2.91 3.11 -27.54
CA LYS A 34 -4.12 3.19 -28.38
C LYS A 34 -4.74 1.83 -28.65
N GLU A 35 -3.99 0.78 -28.36
CA GLU A 35 -4.36 -0.61 -28.57
C GLU A 35 -3.72 -1.48 -27.47
N PRO A 36 -4.20 -2.71 -27.25
CA PRO A 36 -3.55 -3.63 -26.33
C PRO A 36 -2.24 -4.18 -26.93
N TRP A 37 -1.41 -4.80 -26.08
CA TRP A 37 -0.24 -5.54 -26.57
C TRP A 37 -0.69 -6.65 -27.55
N HIS A 38 0.01 -6.79 -28.67
CA HIS A 38 -0.41 -7.66 -29.79
C HIS A 38 -0.66 -9.14 -29.42
N GLU A 39 -0.09 -9.63 -28.31
CA GLU A 39 -0.36 -10.98 -27.80
C GLU A 39 -1.65 -11.08 -26.96
N ARG A 40 -2.52 -10.06 -26.95
CA ARG A 40 -3.84 -10.12 -26.30
C ARG A 40 -4.87 -10.72 -27.23
N THR A 41 -5.78 -11.49 -26.66
CA THR A 41 -6.86 -12.15 -27.39
C THR A 41 -8.00 -11.18 -27.68
N ASP A 42 -8.86 -11.50 -28.65
CA ASP A 42 -10.06 -10.68 -28.98
C ASP A 42 -11.04 -10.53 -27.80
N LYS A 43 -10.90 -11.37 -26.77
CA LYS A 43 -11.67 -11.27 -25.52
C LYS A 43 -11.17 -10.14 -24.60
N TYR A 44 -9.97 -9.62 -24.83
CA TYR A 44 -9.39 -8.55 -24.04
C TYR A 44 -10.04 -7.22 -24.41
N ARG A 45 -10.86 -6.69 -23.51
CA ARG A 45 -11.48 -5.39 -23.72
C ARG A 45 -10.49 -4.28 -23.34
N PHE A 46 -9.97 -3.62 -24.36
CA PHE A 46 -9.07 -2.49 -24.17
C PHE A 46 -9.86 -1.20 -23.91
N VAL A 47 -9.49 -0.50 -22.83
CA VAL A 47 -9.87 0.90 -22.61
C VAL A 47 -8.59 1.68 -22.40
N PRO A 48 -8.28 2.69 -23.22
CA PRO A 48 -7.16 3.58 -22.99
C PRO A 48 -7.24 4.19 -21.59
N THR A 49 -6.18 4.10 -20.80
CA THR A 49 -6.22 4.68 -19.45
C THR A 49 -6.31 6.21 -19.49
N ILE A 50 -5.84 6.86 -20.57
CA ILE A 50 -6.04 8.29 -20.77
C ILE A 50 -7.52 8.71 -20.81
N ASP A 51 -8.41 7.86 -21.32
CA ASP A 51 -9.86 8.17 -21.35
C ASP A 51 -10.45 8.20 -19.94
N VAL A 52 -9.99 7.29 -19.07
CA VAL A 52 -10.33 7.29 -17.65
C VAL A 52 -9.74 8.52 -16.95
N VAL A 53 -8.49 8.87 -17.24
CA VAL A 53 -7.83 10.07 -16.67
C VAL A 53 -8.63 11.33 -17.02
N ASN A 54 -9.05 11.47 -18.27
CA ASN A 54 -9.82 12.63 -18.73
C ASN A 54 -11.21 12.66 -18.10
N ALA A 55 -11.90 11.53 -18.04
CA ALA A 55 -13.18 11.47 -17.35
C ALA A 55 -13.06 11.85 -15.86
N LEU A 56 -12.04 11.35 -15.16
CA LEU A 56 -11.81 11.73 -13.76
C LEU A 56 -11.50 13.23 -13.62
N ARG A 57 -10.76 13.83 -14.55
CA ARG A 57 -10.52 15.29 -14.57
C ARG A 57 -11.81 16.08 -14.70
N ASP A 58 -12.75 15.63 -15.54
CA ASP A 58 -14.06 16.28 -15.71
C ASP A 58 -14.87 16.29 -14.39
N HIS A 59 -14.65 15.30 -13.53
CA HIS A 59 -15.20 15.24 -12.17
C HIS A 59 -14.30 15.88 -11.10
N GLY A 60 -13.30 16.66 -11.50
CA GLY A 60 -12.40 17.34 -10.57
C GLY A 60 -11.42 16.40 -9.85
N ILE A 61 -11.24 15.15 -10.31
CA ILE A 61 -10.28 14.18 -9.78
C ILE A 61 -9.06 14.19 -10.71
N VAL A 62 -7.99 14.83 -10.26
CA VAL A 62 -6.85 15.21 -11.10
C VAL A 62 -5.63 14.33 -10.82
N PRO A 63 -4.88 13.91 -11.85
CA PRO A 63 -3.69 13.09 -11.66
C PRO A 63 -2.58 13.93 -11.01
N VAL A 64 -1.97 13.44 -9.94
CA VAL A 64 -0.89 14.11 -9.21
C VAL A 64 0.42 13.32 -9.24
N ARG A 65 0.35 12.03 -9.57
CA ARG A 65 1.52 11.18 -9.72
C ARG A 65 1.30 10.09 -10.77
N ALA A 66 2.36 9.74 -11.46
CA ALA A 66 2.38 8.59 -12.36
C ALA A 66 3.69 7.83 -12.21
N TYR A 67 3.60 6.51 -12.39
CA TYR A 67 4.73 5.60 -12.43
C TYR A 67 4.40 4.43 -13.34
N GLN A 68 5.41 3.87 -14.01
CA GLN A 68 5.24 2.71 -14.86
C GLN A 68 6.41 1.73 -14.70
N SER A 69 6.08 0.46 -14.86
CA SER A 69 7.02 -0.65 -14.80
C SER A 69 7.88 -0.69 -16.07
N SER A 70 9.16 -0.95 -15.94
CA SER A 70 10.05 -1.17 -17.09
C SER A 70 9.86 -2.57 -17.69
N SER A 71 10.03 -2.70 -19.00
CA SER A 71 10.17 -3.99 -19.68
C SER A 71 11.55 -4.11 -20.33
N ARG A 72 12.08 -5.34 -20.39
CA ARG A 72 13.27 -5.67 -21.21
C ARG A 72 12.90 -6.19 -22.60
N ILE A 73 11.63 -6.51 -22.81
CA ILE A 73 11.09 -6.93 -24.11
C ILE A 73 10.89 -5.66 -24.94
N GLU A 74 11.50 -5.64 -26.12
CA GLU A 74 11.41 -4.54 -27.08
C GLU A 74 9.95 -4.26 -27.46
N GLY A 75 9.58 -2.98 -27.57
CA GLY A 75 8.20 -2.53 -27.82
C GLY A 75 7.21 -2.70 -26.66
N LYS A 76 7.39 -3.71 -25.79
CA LYS A 76 6.46 -3.98 -24.67
C LYS A 76 6.42 -2.86 -23.63
N GLY A 77 7.46 -2.02 -23.59
CA GLY A 77 7.54 -0.86 -22.71
C GLY A 77 6.27 0.00 -22.74
N GLU A 78 5.61 0.15 -23.89
CA GLU A 78 4.42 1.01 -24.04
C GLU A 78 3.12 0.37 -23.52
N TYR A 79 3.16 -0.85 -22.99
CA TYR A 79 1.95 -1.59 -22.56
C TYR A 79 2.06 -2.09 -21.12
N THR A 80 3.18 -1.81 -20.46
CA THR A 80 3.47 -2.34 -19.12
C THR A 80 2.55 -1.74 -18.07
N LYS A 81 2.53 -2.41 -16.91
CA LYS A 81 1.80 -1.98 -15.72
C LYS A 81 2.19 -0.57 -15.31
N HIS A 82 1.19 0.29 -15.19
CA HIS A 82 1.32 1.67 -14.74
C HIS A 82 0.40 1.94 -13.54
N MET A 83 0.78 2.94 -12.76
CA MET A 83 0.08 3.43 -11.60
C MET A 83 -0.10 4.94 -11.75
N ILE A 84 -1.33 5.41 -11.56
CA ILE A 84 -1.65 6.83 -11.50
C ILE A 84 -2.28 7.09 -10.13
N ARG A 85 -1.86 8.17 -9.47
CA ARG A 85 -2.52 8.64 -8.27
C ARG A 85 -3.27 9.93 -8.58
N PHE A 86 -4.48 10.00 -8.11
CA PHE A 86 -5.38 11.12 -8.31
C PHE A 86 -5.73 11.78 -7.00
N ARG A 87 -6.05 13.06 -7.07
CA ARG A 87 -6.48 13.86 -5.95
C ARG A 87 -7.71 14.67 -6.33
N MET A 88 -8.57 14.97 -5.37
CA MET A 88 -9.73 15.83 -5.58
C MET A 88 -9.28 17.29 -5.61
N SER A 89 -9.62 18.01 -6.69
CA SER A 89 -9.15 19.37 -6.97
C SER A 89 -9.90 20.48 -6.20
N GLY A 90 -11.01 20.14 -5.53
CA GLY A 90 -11.84 21.09 -4.78
C GLY A 90 -11.77 20.97 -3.25
N ASP A 91 -11.30 19.85 -2.71
CA ASP A 91 -11.37 19.52 -1.26
C ASP A 91 -10.01 19.57 -0.54
N TYR A 92 -9.00 20.20 -1.16
CA TYR A 92 -7.63 20.29 -0.63
C TYR A 92 -7.57 20.74 0.83
N ASP A 93 -8.37 21.74 1.21
CA ASP A 93 -8.35 22.31 2.57
C ASP A 93 -9.26 21.55 3.56
N ARG A 94 -10.14 20.65 3.08
CA ARG A 94 -11.13 19.94 3.91
C ARG A 94 -10.78 18.48 4.19
N LEU A 95 -10.03 17.83 3.31
CA LEU A 95 -9.67 16.42 3.43
C LEU A 95 -8.17 16.27 3.76
N GLN A 96 -7.76 16.88 4.88
CA GLN A 96 -6.38 16.81 5.35
C GLN A 96 -6.31 16.65 6.87
N VAL A 97 -5.49 15.70 7.33
CA VAL A 97 -5.10 15.57 8.74
C VAL A 97 -3.60 15.82 8.83
N GLY A 98 -3.19 16.90 9.49
CA GLY A 98 -1.79 17.33 9.49
C GLY A 98 -1.35 17.69 8.08
N ASP A 99 -0.46 16.89 7.48
CA ASP A 99 0.00 16.98 6.09
C ASP A 99 -0.41 15.74 5.26
N THR A 100 -1.41 14.98 5.72
CA THR A 100 -1.90 13.74 5.09
C THR A 100 -3.19 13.99 4.31
N VAL A 101 -3.22 13.59 3.04
CA VAL A 101 -4.36 13.71 2.14
C VAL A 101 -4.77 12.35 1.56
N PRO A 102 -6.06 12.11 1.25
CA PRO A 102 -6.49 10.93 0.53
C PRO A 102 -6.22 11.08 -0.97
N GLU A 103 -5.77 10.01 -1.60
CA GLU A 103 -5.55 9.91 -3.04
C GLU A 103 -6.15 8.61 -3.57
N VAL A 104 -6.82 8.68 -4.72
CA VAL A 104 -7.24 7.46 -5.44
C VAL A 104 -6.06 6.93 -6.22
N VAL A 105 -5.80 5.63 -6.12
CA VAL A 105 -4.74 4.96 -6.86
C VAL A 105 -5.35 4.04 -7.90
N LEU A 106 -5.05 4.31 -9.17
CA LEU A 106 -5.36 3.45 -10.30
C LEU A 106 -4.12 2.64 -10.66
N ILE A 107 -4.27 1.33 -10.82
CA ILE A 107 -3.26 0.44 -11.39
C ILE A 107 -3.89 -0.31 -12.55
N ASN A 108 -3.21 -0.31 -13.70
CA ASN A 108 -3.67 -1.04 -14.88
C ASN A 108 -2.46 -1.51 -15.71
N SER A 109 -2.68 -2.44 -16.65
CA SER A 109 -1.73 -2.75 -17.71
C SER A 109 -2.45 -3.10 -19.01
N HIS A 110 -1.81 -2.81 -20.13
CA HIS A 110 -2.32 -3.09 -21.47
C HIS A 110 -1.75 -4.36 -22.10
N ASP A 111 -0.88 -5.05 -21.36
CA ASP A 111 -0.35 -6.38 -21.67
C ASP A 111 -1.08 -7.52 -20.93
N GLY A 112 -2.15 -7.21 -20.20
CA GLY A 112 -2.95 -8.20 -19.44
C GLY A 112 -2.28 -8.74 -18.17
N ALA A 113 -1.14 -8.19 -17.76
CA ALA A 113 -0.52 -8.52 -16.46
C ALA A 113 -1.27 -7.93 -15.25
N CYS A 114 -2.16 -6.95 -15.46
CA CYS A 114 -2.98 -6.33 -14.42
C CYS A 114 -4.38 -6.00 -14.95
N ALA A 115 -5.39 -6.29 -14.13
CA ALA A 115 -6.73 -5.72 -14.34
C ALA A 115 -6.76 -4.25 -13.88
N TYR A 116 -7.81 -3.52 -14.26
CA TYR A 116 -8.09 -2.24 -13.64
C TYR A 116 -8.32 -2.44 -12.14
N ARG A 117 -7.46 -1.82 -11.33
CA ARG A 117 -7.57 -1.79 -9.87
C ARG A 117 -7.65 -0.35 -9.41
N LEU A 118 -8.63 -0.08 -8.57
CA LEU A 118 -8.79 1.18 -7.86
C LEU A 118 -8.72 0.92 -6.36
N THR A 119 -7.98 1.77 -5.66
CA THR A 119 -7.86 1.72 -4.21
C THR A 119 -7.74 3.13 -3.64
N MET A 120 -8.21 3.33 -2.40
CA MET A 120 -7.93 4.53 -1.63
C MET A 120 -6.55 4.41 -0.98
N GLY A 121 -5.74 5.45 -1.12
CA GLY A 121 -4.44 5.58 -0.47
C GLY A 121 -4.38 6.85 0.37
N LEU A 122 -3.77 6.80 1.55
CA LEU A 122 -3.35 8.04 2.23
C LEU A 122 -1.94 8.42 1.81
N PHE A 123 -1.77 9.69 1.50
CA PHE A 123 -0.50 10.27 1.12
C PHE A 123 -0.15 11.48 1.98
N ARG A 124 1.00 11.39 2.64
CA ARG A 124 1.57 12.52 3.37
C ARG A 124 2.38 13.39 2.42
N LEU A 125 2.05 14.67 2.30
CA LEU A 125 2.63 15.60 1.33
C LEU A 125 4.13 15.80 1.54
N ALA A 126 4.60 15.76 2.79
CA ALA A 126 6.03 15.78 3.09
C ALA A 126 6.76 14.53 2.60
N CYS A 127 6.05 13.39 2.44
CA CYS A 127 6.62 12.11 2.08
C CYS A 127 7.14 12.08 0.65
N SER A 128 8.47 12.15 0.48
CA SER A 128 9.01 12.22 -0.89
C SER A 128 8.86 10.92 -1.72
N ASN A 129 8.25 9.85 -1.17
CA ASN A 129 8.11 8.54 -1.84
C ASN A 129 6.71 8.12 -2.24
N GLY A 130 5.65 8.85 -1.88
CA GLY A 130 4.32 8.34 -2.21
C GLY A 130 3.88 7.23 -1.27
N MET A 131 3.72 7.56 0.02
CA MET A 131 2.97 6.67 0.90
C MET A 131 1.63 6.32 0.25
N MET A 132 1.29 5.04 0.27
CA MET A 132 0.03 4.51 -0.20
C MET A 132 -0.54 3.72 0.95
N VAL A 133 -1.26 4.35 1.87
CA VAL A 133 -1.93 3.56 2.89
C VAL A 133 -3.15 2.89 2.26
N ASN A 134 -3.01 1.64 1.81
CA ASN A 134 -4.15 0.83 1.39
C ASN A 134 -4.71 0.15 2.63
N ASP A 135 -5.85 0.66 3.09
CA ASP A 135 -6.67 -0.06 4.03
C ASP A 135 -7.34 -1.23 3.28
N GLN A 136 -7.05 -2.46 3.70
CA GLN A 136 -7.67 -3.65 3.11
C GLN A 136 -9.21 -3.64 3.26
N THR A 137 -9.72 -2.94 4.28
CA THR A 137 -11.14 -2.77 4.57
C THR A 137 -11.80 -1.61 3.83
N ILE A 138 -11.04 -0.72 3.17
CA ILE A 138 -11.61 0.48 2.52
C ILE A 138 -11.29 0.52 1.02
N GLY A 139 -12.33 0.23 0.22
CA GLY A 139 -12.41 0.66 -1.18
C GLY A 139 -11.44 -0.01 -2.15
N ASN A 140 -11.27 -1.34 -2.10
CA ASN A 140 -10.56 -2.08 -3.13
C ASN A 140 -11.54 -2.57 -4.21
N MET A 141 -11.55 -1.92 -5.38
CA MET A 141 -12.35 -2.36 -6.52
C MET A 141 -11.45 -2.86 -7.66
N SER A 142 -11.78 -4.05 -8.17
CA SER A 142 -11.10 -4.64 -9.32
C SER A 142 -12.11 -4.82 -10.44
N VAL A 143 -11.92 -4.11 -11.55
CA VAL A 143 -12.76 -4.25 -12.74
C VAL A 143 -12.02 -5.11 -13.76
N ARG A 144 -12.59 -6.28 -14.10
CA ARG A 144 -11.96 -7.21 -15.04
C ARG A 144 -12.17 -6.74 -16.47
N HIS A 145 -11.15 -6.94 -17.32
CA HIS A 145 -11.20 -6.64 -18.77
C HIS A 145 -12.03 -7.66 -19.58
N ILE A 146 -13.09 -8.23 -19.01
CA ILE A 146 -13.93 -9.27 -19.61
C ILE A 146 -15.42 -8.93 -19.35
N GLY A 147 -16.25 -8.87 -20.40
CA GLY A 147 -17.71 -8.72 -20.30
C GLY A 147 -18.31 -7.54 -21.10
N ASN A 148 -19.64 -7.40 -21.01
CA ASN A 148 -20.45 -6.46 -21.83
C ASN A 148 -20.65 -5.06 -21.22
N ALA A 149 -20.36 -4.83 -19.95
CA ALA A 149 -20.58 -3.53 -19.30
C ALA A 149 -19.61 -2.44 -19.81
N ASP A 150 -20.03 -1.18 -19.84
CA ASP A 150 -19.13 -0.06 -20.15
C ASP A 150 -18.04 0.06 -19.07
N LEU A 151 -16.85 -0.47 -19.40
CA LEU A 151 -15.70 -0.50 -18.49
C LEU A 151 -15.29 0.91 -18.07
N ARG A 152 -15.51 1.93 -18.91
CA ARG A 152 -15.19 3.32 -18.58
C ARG A 152 -16.12 3.85 -17.50
N GLU A 153 -17.43 3.74 -17.71
CA GLU A 153 -18.45 4.20 -16.73
C GLU A 153 -18.28 3.47 -15.40
N GLY A 154 -18.11 2.14 -15.43
CA GLY A 154 -17.91 1.35 -14.22
C GLY A 154 -16.66 1.75 -13.43
N VAL A 155 -15.57 2.19 -14.08
CA VAL A 155 -14.37 2.69 -13.41
C VAL A 155 -14.61 4.08 -12.79
N ILE A 156 -15.40 4.93 -13.43
CA ILE A 156 -15.76 6.25 -12.90
C ILE A 156 -16.63 6.07 -11.65
N ASP A 157 -17.70 5.27 -11.74
CA ASP A 157 -18.60 4.99 -10.62
C ASP A 157 -17.85 4.38 -9.43
N ALA A 158 -17.00 3.37 -9.70
CA ALA A 158 -16.13 2.78 -8.70
C ALA A 158 -15.21 3.80 -8.02
N THR A 159 -14.67 4.75 -8.80
CA THR A 159 -13.84 5.82 -8.25
C THR A 159 -14.64 6.72 -7.32
N MET A 160 -15.87 7.09 -7.70
CA MET A 160 -16.74 7.94 -6.87
C MET A 160 -17.13 7.25 -5.57
N GLU A 161 -17.43 5.95 -5.60
CA GLU A 161 -17.72 5.18 -4.38
C GLU A 161 -16.50 5.12 -3.45
N ILE A 162 -15.30 4.90 -4.01
CA ILE A 162 -14.05 4.90 -3.23
C ILE A 162 -13.81 6.27 -2.57
N VAL A 163 -14.09 7.36 -3.28
CA VAL A 163 -13.94 8.74 -2.77
C VAL A 163 -14.82 9.00 -1.55
N LYS A 164 -16.05 8.47 -1.50
CA LYS A 164 -16.96 8.63 -0.35
C LYS A 164 -16.39 8.07 0.95
N GLU A 165 -15.46 7.12 0.87
CA GLU A 165 -14.84 6.51 2.04
C GLU A 165 -13.65 7.32 2.60
N ALA A 166 -13.17 8.34 1.87
CA ALA A 166 -12.02 9.14 2.29
C ALA A 166 -12.10 9.72 3.72
N PRO A 167 -13.24 10.25 4.20
CA PRO A 167 -13.34 10.77 5.57
C PRO A 167 -13.05 9.71 6.63
N LYS A 168 -13.58 8.49 6.48
CA LYS A 168 -13.37 7.40 7.45
C LYS A 168 -11.90 7.02 7.59
N VAL A 169 -11.17 7.02 6.46
CA VAL A 169 -9.74 6.73 6.43
C VAL A 169 -8.96 7.84 7.15
N LEU A 170 -9.33 9.11 6.93
CA LEU A 170 -8.69 10.25 7.60
C LEU A 170 -8.95 10.27 9.10
N ASP A 171 -10.17 9.96 9.54
CA ASP A 171 -10.53 9.91 10.96
C ASP A 171 -9.66 8.91 11.72
N ARG A 172 -9.45 7.72 11.14
CA ARG A 172 -8.58 6.68 11.71
C ARG A 172 -7.13 7.14 11.87
N ILE A 173 -6.60 7.92 10.92
CA ILE A 173 -5.26 8.50 11.08
C ILE A 173 -5.23 9.56 12.18
N GLY A 174 -6.30 10.34 12.31
CA GLY A 174 -6.49 11.23 13.44
C GLY A 174 -6.45 10.48 14.77
N GLU A 175 -7.06 9.31 14.85
CA GLU A 175 -6.99 8.42 16.03
C GLU A 175 -5.58 7.90 16.28
N TRP A 176 -4.88 7.42 15.25
CA TRP A 176 -3.49 6.95 15.38
C TRP A 176 -2.53 8.04 15.82
N GLY A 177 -2.78 9.30 15.42
CA GLY A 177 -2.03 10.46 15.89
C GLY A 177 -2.20 10.75 17.39
N ARG A 178 -3.21 10.16 18.05
CA ARG A 178 -3.44 10.29 19.50
C ARG A 178 -2.85 9.13 20.32
N ILE A 179 -2.43 8.05 19.66
CA ILE A 179 -1.84 6.87 20.31
C ILE A 179 -0.34 7.10 20.46
N THR A 180 0.11 7.42 21.69
CA THR A 180 1.54 7.62 21.99
C THR A 180 2.22 6.27 22.20
N LEU A 181 3.32 6.03 21.48
CA LEU A 181 4.18 4.85 21.63
C LEU A 181 5.48 5.21 22.34
N ASP A 182 5.84 4.42 23.34
CA ASP A 182 7.17 4.49 23.94
C ASP A 182 8.24 3.87 23.02
N ARG A 183 9.49 3.88 23.46
CA ARG A 183 10.60 3.38 22.64
C ARG A 183 10.55 1.88 22.39
N GLU A 184 10.09 1.09 23.36
CA GLU A 184 9.98 -0.37 23.23
C GLU A 184 8.88 -0.71 22.22
N GLU A 185 7.75 0.00 22.28
CA GLU A 185 6.61 -0.17 21.36
C GLU A 185 6.95 0.26 19.92
N GLN A 186 7.70 1.35 19.77
CA GLN A 186 8.24 1.74 18.45
C GLN A 186 9.14 0.64 17.87
N ILE A 187 9.95 -0.02 18.70
CA ILE A 187 10.83 -1.12 18.27
C ILE A 187 10.01 -2.36 17.91
N GLU A 188 8.96 -2.67 18.67
CA GLU A 188 8.04 -3.78 18.36
C GLU A 188 7.37 -3.59 17.00
N MET A 189 6.82 -2.41 16.73
CA MET A 189 6.22 -2.09 15.44
C MET A 189 7.25 -2.22 14.30
N ALA A 190 8.48 -1.75 14.52
CA ALA A 190 9.56 -1.88 13.55
C ALA A 190 9.98 -3.35 13.32
N ASP A 191 9.90 -4.21 14.33
CA ASP A 191 10.23 -5.63 14.22
C ASP A 191 9.18 -6.40 13.42
N ARG A 192 7.90 -6.16 13.70
CA ARG A 192 6.77 -6.68 12.90
C ARG A 192 6.89 -6.22 11.43
N ALA A 193 7.22 -4.94 11.21
CA ALA A 193 7.41 -4.38 9.88
C ALA A 193 8.61 -5.00 9.14
N LEU A 194 9.70 -5.29 9.84
CA LEU A 194 10.87 -5.94 9.26
C LEU A 194 10.55 -7.39 8.86
N THR A 195 9.77 -8.10 9.68
CA THR A 195 9.28 -9.46 9.38
C THR A 195 8.42 -9.46 8.12
N ALA A 196 7.44 -8.55 8.01
CA ALA A 196 6.64 -8.38 6.80
C ALA A 196 7.46 -7.95 5.56
N TYR A 197 8.55 -7.21 5.76
CA TYR A 197 9.43 -6.81 4.67
C TYR A 197 10.30 -7.97 4.16
N ASP A 198 10.49 -9.07 4.90
CA ASP A 198 11.29 -10.23 4.46
C ASP A 198 12.63 -9.82 3.82
N SER A 199 13.46 -9.13 4.62
CA SER A 199 14.72 -8.56 4.14
C SER A 199 15.75 -9.65 3.87
N ALA A 200 16.30 -9.67 2.65
CA ALA A 200 17.48 -10.50 2.33
C ALA A 200 18.76 -10.07 3.09
N ILE A 201 18.75 -8.90 3.75
CA ILE A 201 19.81 -8.44 4.63
C ILE A 201 19.33 -8.41 6.08
N GLN A 202 20.18 -8.85 7.00
CA GLN A 202 19.90 -8.77 8.43
C GLN A 202 19.91 -7.29 8.86
N LEU A 203 18.76 -6.86 9.40
CA LEU A 203 18.53 -5.52 9.93
C LEU A 203 18.16 -5.63 11.40
N ARG A 204 18.53 -4.62 12.18
CA ARG A 204 17.98 -4.43 13.52
C ARG A 204 16.74 -3.54 13.42
N PRO A 205 15.63 -3.84 14.12
CA PRO A 205 14.40 -3.06 14.04
C PRO A 205 14.60 -1.56 14.31
N ASP A 206 15.46 -1.20 15.27
CA ASP A 206 15.77 0.19 15.63
C ASP A 206 16.32 1.02 14.44
N ARG A 207 16.90 0.37 13.42
CA ARG A 207 17.37 1.04 12.21
C ARG A 207 16.24 1.58 11.34
N LEU A 208 15.03 0.99 11.43
CA LEU A 208 13.85 1.49 10.74
C LEU A 208 13.24 2.72 11.42
N LEU A 209 13.66 3.04 12.65
CA LEU A 209 13.23 4.23 13.39
C LEU A 209 14.11 5.46 13.12
N HIS A 210 15.07 5.36 12.20
CA HIS A 210 15.93 6.49 11.84
C HIS A 210 15.11 7.55 11.12
N VAL A 211 15.00 8.70 11.76
CA VAL A 211 14.21 9.83 11.29
C VAL A 211 14.90 10.54 10.14
N ARG A 212 14.17 10.79 9.06
CA ARG A 212 14.67 11.53 7.88
C ARG A 212 14.20 12.97 7.85
N ARG A 213 13.26 13.35 8.71
CA ARG A 213 12.59 14.66 8.72
C ARG A 213 12.35 15.21 10.11
N ARG A 214 12.32 16.53 10.24
CA ARG A 214 12.25 17.19 11.55
C ARG A 214 10.91 16.94 12.27
N GLU A 215 9.82 16.91 11.51
CA GLU A 215 8.46 16.70 11.98
C GLU A 215 8.20 15.28 12.54
N ASP A 216 9.11 14.34 12.27
CA ASP A 216 9.01 12.95 12.71
C ASP A 216 9.96 12.62 13.88
N TYR A 217 10.66 13.62 14.43
CA TYR A 217 11.46 13.40 15.63
C TYR A 217 10.56 12.98 16.80
N PRO A 218 11.04 12.08 17.66
CA PRO A 218 10.34 11.78 18.89
C PRO A 218 10.32 13.01 19.80
N GLU A 219 9.41 13.01 20.77
CA GLU A 219 9.37 13.98 21.84
C GLU A 219 10.62 13.86 22.74
N ALA A 220 10.80 14.81 23.66
CA ALA A 220 11.99 14.88 24.52
C ALA A 220 12.20 13.62 25.40
N ASP A 221 11.11 12.93 25.74
CA ASP A 221 11.10 11.67 26.49
C ASP A 221 11.31 10.43 25.60
N GLY A 222 11.49 10.61 24.28
CA GLY A 222 11.68 9.54 23.31
C GLY A 222 10.39 8.93 22.75
N THR A 223 9.22 9.42 23.16
CA THR A 223 7.92 8.95 22.65
C THR A 223 7.60 9.49 21.27
N ARG A 224 6.71 8.81 20.55
CA ARG A 224 6.19 9.23 19.24
C ARG A 224 4.82 8.62 19.03
N ASP A 225 3.89 9.33 18.40
CA ASP A 225 2.61 8.72 18.08
C ASP A 225 2.72 7.60 17.02
N LEU A 226 1.72 6.73 17.00
CA LEU A 226 1.64 5.58 16.11
C LEU A 226 1.73 6.01 14.64
N TRP A 227 1.08 7.11 14.27
CA TRP A 227 1.09 7.59 12.88
C TRP A 227 2.48 8.05 12.43
N ARG A 228 3.18 8.87 13.22
CA ARG A 228 4.56 9.27 12.93
C ARG A 228 5.50 8.06 12.96
N THR A 229 5.29 7.10 13.86
CA THR A 229 6.09 5.86 13.94
C THR A 229 5.94 5.03 12.67
N PHE A 230 4.69 4.79 12.24
CA PHE A 230 4.37 4.14 10.97
C PHE A 230 5.08 4.82 9.79
N ASN A 231 4.96 6.15 9.68
CA ASN A 231 5.55 6.91 8.58
C ASN A 231 7.08 6.76 8.51
N VAL A 232 7.77 6.79 9.65
CA VAL A 232 9.23 6.65 9.69
C VAL A 232 9.67 5.25 9.25
N ILE A 233 9.00 4.21 9.76
CA ILE A 233 9.27 2.82 9.36
C ILE A 233 9.00 2.64 7.87
N HIS A 234 7.83 3.08 7.41
CA HIS A 234 7.41 3.02 6.02
C HIS A 234 8.41 3.68 5.08
N GLU A 235 8.83 4.91 5.38
CA GLU A 235 9.76 5.65 4.53
C GLU A 235 11.12 4.93 4.43
N ASN A 236 11.62 4.39 5.54
CA ASN A 236 12.87 3.65 5.56
C ASN A 236 12.81 2.35 4.76
N LEU A 237 11.67 1.65 4.78
CA LEU A 237 11.48 0.43 3.99
C LEU A 237 11.28 0.72 2.50
N ILE A 238 10.52 1.77 2.16
CA ILE A 238 10.23 2.10 0.75
C ILE A 238 11.43 2.75 0.05
N ARG A 239 12.13 3.72 0.68
CA ARG A 239 13.36 4.30 0.08
C ARG A 239 14.52 3.33 0.06
N GLY A 240 14.52 2.40 0.99
CA GLY A 240 15.72 1.70 1.39
C GLY A 240 16.82 2.66 1.86
N GLY A 241 18.08 2.27 1.70
CA GLY A 241 19.23 2.97 2.25
C GLY A 241 19.49 2.68 3.72
N VAL A 242 18.75 1.73 4.32
CA VAL A 242 18.96 1.26 5.69
C VAL A 242 20.11 0.27 5.68
N TYR A 243 21.13 0.51 6.52
CA TYR A 243 22.30 -0.34 6.59
C TYR A 243 22.03 -1.63 7.38
N GLY A 244 22.47 -2.75 6.80
CA GLY A 244 22.43 -4.09 7.40
C GLY A 244 23.64 -4.92 7.00
N ARG A 245 23.55 -6.23 7.23
CA ARG A 245 24.56 -7.21 6.81
C ARG A 245 23.94 -8.30 5.94
N SER A 246 24.66 -8.75 4.92
CA SER A 246 24.27 -9.96 4.19
C SER A 246 24.47 -11.22 5.03
N THR A 247 23.96 -12.34 4.53
CA THR A 247 24.24 -13.69 5.08
C THR A 247 25.74 -13.97 5.18
N SER A 248 26.55 -13.44 4.26
CA SER A 248 28.03 -13.50 4.30
C SER A 248 28.71 -12.45 5.19
N GLY A 249 27.95 -11.68 5.98
CA GLY A 249 28.46 -10.68 6.92
C GLY A 249 28.89 -9.34 6.30
N ARG A 250 28.85 -9.18 4.97
CA ARG A 250 29.22 -7.94 4.28
C ARG A 250 28.22 -6.83 4.59
N ARG A 251 28.72 -5.61 4.83
CA ARG A 251 27.87 -4.41 4.98
C ARG A 251 27.13 -4.14 3.67
N GLN A 252 25.81 -4.05 3.75
CA GLN A 252 24.93 -3.73 2.64
C GLN A 252 23.87 -2.71 3.07
N ARG A 253 23.13 -2.17 2.11
CA ARG A 253 21.98 -1.30 2.36
C ARG A 253 20.75 -1.84 1.65
N THR A 254 19.58 -1.65 2.24
CA THR A 254 18.31 -1.93 1.56
C THR A 254 18.20 -1.11 0.28
N ARG A 255 17.49 -1.64 -0.72
CA ARG A 255 17.22 -0.94 -1.98
C ARG A 255 15.84 -0.31 -1.94
N GLU A 256 15.65 0.72 -2.74
CA GLU A 256 14.34 1.32 -2.99
C GLU A 256 13.37 0.30 -3.59
N VAL A 257 12.12 0.33 -3.13
CA VAL A 257 11.04 -0.50 -3.66
C VAL A 257 10.51 0.14 -4.95
N ARG A 258 10.88 -0.45 -6.09
CA ARG A 258 10.47 0.03 -7.43
C ARG A 258 9.35 -0.77 -8.08
N SER A 259 9.07 -1.99 -7.63
CA SER A 259 7.96 -2.77 -8.19
C SER A 259 6.62 -2.23 -7.67
N ILE A 260 5.66 -2.00 -8.56
CA ILE A 260 4.30 -1.60 -8.21
C ILE A 260 3.68 -2.62 -7.25
N ASP A 261 3.77 -3.91 -7.58
CA ASP A 261 3.15 -4.97 -6.77
C ASP A 261 3.78 -5.05 -5.38
N ARG A 262 5.11 -4.98 -5.30
CA ARG A 262 5.82 -5.00 -4.01
C ARG A 262 5.52 -3.75 -3.19
N ASN A 263 5.35 -2.60 -3.85
CA ASN A 263 4.93 -1.38 -3.18
C ASN A 263 3.55 -1.57 -2.56
N VAL A 264 2.55 -1.98 -3.34
CA VAL A 264 1.18 -2.21 -2.86
C VAL A 264 1.15 -3.23 -1.72
N SER A 265 1.78 -4.39 -1.90
CA SER A 265 1.75 -5.46 -0.88
C SER A 265 2.39 -5.03 0.43
N LEU A 266 3.56 -4.37 0.37
CA LEU A 266 4.25 -3.91 1.56
C LEU A 266 3.46 -2.81 2.28
N ASN A 267 2.87 -1.88 1.53
CA ASN A 267 2.02 -0.85 2.11
C ASN A 267 0.83 -1.46 2.88
N GLN A 268 0.16 -2.45 2.29
CA GLN A 268 -0.95 -3.17 2.93
C GLN A 268 -0.51 -3.88 4.21
N SER A 269 0.63 -4.58 4.18
CA SER A 269 1.17 -5.24 5.38
C SER A 269 1.52 -4.25 6.49
N LEU A 270 2.17 -3.14 6.16
CA LEU A 270 2.55 -2.13 7.15
C LEU A 270 1.32 -1.45 7.77
N TYR A 271 0.27 -1.21 6.98
CA TYR A 271 -0.97 -0.66 7.51
C TYR A 271 -1.66 -1.64 8.47
N GLY A 272 -1.74 -2.92 8.10
CA GLY A 272 -2.29 -3.95 8.99
C GLY A 272 -1.55 -4.01 10.33
N ILE A 273 -0.21 -3.94 10.31
CA ILE A 273 0.61 -3.87 11.52
C ILE A 273 0.26 -2.63 12.37
N ALA A 274 0.10 -1.47 11.74
CA ALA A 274 -0.29 -0.25 12.46
C ALA A 274 -1.70 -0.37 13.06
N GLN A 275 -2.63 -0.99 12.36
CA GLN A 275 -3.97 -1.25 12.87
C GLN A 275 -3.96 -2.21 14.06
N GLU A 276 -3.24 -3.32 13.98
CA GLU A 276 -3.05 -4.24 15.11
C GLU A 276 -2.45 -3.52 16.33
N MET A 277 -1.45 -2.66 16.12
CA MET A 277 -0.85 -1.86 17.19
C MET A 277 -1.88 -0.88 17.80
N ALA A 278 -2.76 -0.31 17.00
CA ALA A 278 -3.83 0.56 17.48
C ALA A 278 -4.86 -0.22 18.31
N GLU A 279 -5.29 -1.39 17.85
CA GLU A 279 -6.24 -2.27 18.53
C GLU A 279 -5.68 -2.72 19.89
N LEU A 280 -4.43 -3.19 19.93
CA LEU A 280 -3.75 -3.57 21.17
C LEU A 280 -3.64 -2.42 22.19
N ARG A 281 -3.55 -1.18 21.71
CA ARG A 281 -3.50 0.03 22.55
C ARG A 281 -4.88 0.55 22.93
N GLY A 282 -5.90 0.29 22.12
CA GLY A 282 -7.30 0.62 22.39
C GLY A 282 -7.98 -0.32 23.38
N GLU A 283 -7.54 -1.58 23.44
CA GLU A 283 -8.01 -2.60 24.39
C GLU A 283 -7.33 -2.53 25.78
N ALA A 284 -6.29 -1.71 25.95
CA ALA A 284 -5.56 -1.60 27.20
C ALA A 284 -6.20 -0.55 28.15
N PRO A 285 -6.93 -0.94 29.21
CA PRO A 285 -7.28 0.01 30.26
C PRO A 285 -6.00 0.50 30.94
N GLY A 286 -5.94 1.81 31.17
CA GLY A 286 -4.79 2.47 31.77
C GLY A 286 -4.35 1.83 33.08
N ASN A 287 -3.31 1.01 33.03
CA ASN A 287 -2.33 0.83 34.09
C ASN A 287 -1.13 0.05 33.56
N GLY A 288 0.06 0.44 34.01
CA GLY A 288 1.35 0.06 33.46
C GLY A 288 1.60 -1.45 33.27
N ARG A 289 2.30 -1.74 32.17
CA ARG A 289 3.24 -2.86 31.88
C ARG A 289 2.85 -4.26 32.38
N VAL A 290 2.77 -5.22 31.46
CA VAL A 290 3.85 -6.21 31.14
C VAL A 290 3.50 -6.86 29.80
N ILE A 291 4.20 -6.53 28.71
CA ILE A 291 4.18 -7.38 27.52
C ILE A 291 5.08 -8.57 27.81
N ARG A 292 4.49 -9.73 28.14
CA ARG A 292 5.21 -10.99 28.13
C ARG A 292 5.46 -11.35 26.68
N VAL A 293 6.71 -11.15 26.24
CA VAL A 293 7.24 -11.67 24.99
C VAL A 293 7.09 -13.19 25.00
N ALA A 294 6.14 -13.73 24.24
CA ALA A 294 6.25 -15.11 23.79
C ALA A 294 7.40 -15.12 22.77
N ARG A 295 8.57 -15.60 23.18
CA ARG A 295 9.61 -15.97 22.22
C ARG A 295 9.01 -17.05 21.31
N PHE A 296 9.13 -16.85 20.01
CA PHE A 296 8.89 -17.86 18.98
C PHE A 296 9.99 -18.95 19.02
N GLU A 297 10.19 -19.60 20.17
CA GLU A 297 11.16 -20.71 20.31
C GLU A 297 10.53 -22.03 20.82
N ASP A 298 9.27 -22.05 21.24
CA ASP A 298 8.62 -23.28 21.70
C ASP A 298 7.38 -23.64 20.85
N ALA A 299 7.62 -24.05 19.61
CA ALA A 299 6.64 -24.81 18.83
C ALA A 299 7.36 -25.97 18.12
N ALA A 300 7.46 -27.08 18.85
CA ALA A 300 7.50 -28.47 18.44
C ALA A 300 8.30 -28.88 17.18
N ALA A 301 9.16 -29.87 17.40
CA ALA A 301 9.85 -30.73 16.45
C ALA A 301 9.06 -31.07 15.15
N PRO A 302 9.76 -31.37 14.03
CA PRO A 302 9.14 -31.56 12.73
C PRO A 302 8.25 -32.80 12.74
N VAL A 303 6.95 -32.61 12.56
CA VAL A 303 6.05 -33.69 12.17
C VAL A 303 6.06 -33.76 10.65
N GLU A 304 6.78 -34.73 10.09
CA GLU A 304 6.53 -35.17 8.71
C GLU A 304 5.11 -35.72 8.65
N VAL A 305 4.20 -35.01 7.98
CA VAL A 305 2.94 -35.57 7.50
C VAL A 305 2.86 -35.32 6.00
N ARG A 306 3.07 -36.37 5.21
CA ARG A 306 2.61 -36.41 3.81
C ARG A 306 1.09 -36.51 3.85
N ASP A 307 0.42 -35.36 3.85
CA ASP A 307 -1.03 -35.28 3.65
C ASP A 307 -1.31 -34.80 2.22
N THR A 308 -1.93 -35.65 1.41
CA THR A 308 -2.21 -35.41 -0.02
C THR A 308 -3.58 -34.78 -0.28
N ARG A 309 -4.26 -34.27 0.76
CA ARG A 309 -5.59 -33.66 0.66
C ARG A 309 -5.55 -32.19 0.25
N THR A 310 -6.64 -31.70 -0.33
CA THR A 310 -6.71 -30.34 -0.88
C THR A 310 -6.93 -29.27 0.21
N PRO A 311 -6.49 -28.01 0.00
CA PRO A 311 -6.67 -26.92 0.96
C PRO A 311 -8.13 -26.69 1.39
N PHE A 312 -9.08 -27.00 0.51
CA PHE A 312 -10.51 -26.85 0.78
C PHE A 312 -11.02 -27.87 1.81
N GLU A 313 -10.51 -29.11 1.78
CA GLU A 313 -10.87 -30.16 2.74
C GLU A 313 -10.28 -29.89 4.12
N GLN A 314 -9.12 -29.24 4.18
CA GLN A 314 -8.49 -28.81 5.43
C GLN A 314 -9.25 -27.66 6.11
N CYS A 315 -9.79 -26.71 5.33
CA CYS A 315 -10.59 -25.61 5.86
C CYS A 315 -11.94 -26.06 6.45
N ARG A 316 -12.59 -27.10 5.89
CA ARG A 316 -13.89 -27.58 6.35
C ARG A 316 -13.83 -28.15 7.78
N ASP A 317 -12.79 -28.92 8.10
CA ASP A 317 -12.64 -29.55 9.41
C ASP A 317 -12.22 -28.53 10.49
N LEU A 318 -11.45 -27.51 10.11
CA LEU A 318 -11.15 -26.36 10.98
C LEU A 318 -12.42 -25.59 11.34
N PHE A 319 -13.33 -25.39 10.37
CA PHE A 319 -14.60 -24.72 10.62
C PHE A 319 -15.53 -25.56 11.52
N ALA A 320 -15.56 -26.89 11.35
CA ALA A 320 -16.31 -27.79 12.22
C ALA A 320 -15.76 -27.86 13.66
N LYS A 321 -14.44 -27.70 13.82
CA LYS A 321 -13.76 -27.78 15.12
C LYS A 321 -13.80 -26.47 15.92
N TYR A 322 -13.84 -25.31 15.26
CA TYR A 322 -13.71 -24.00 15.90
C TYR A 322 -14.88 -23.02 15.61
N GLY A 323 -15.83 -23.38 14.73
CA GLY A 323 -16.96 -22.55 14.34
C GLY A 323 -17.98 -22.17 15.43
N PRO A 324 -18.28 -22.98 16.47
CA PRO A 324 -19.30 -22.64 17.46
C PRO A 324 -18.95 -21.48 18.41
N ALA A 325 -17.70 -21.01 18.42
CA ALA A 325 -17.26 -19.91 19.31
C ALA A 325 -17.47 -18.50 18.72
N TRP A 326 -17.95 -18.37 17.48
CA TRP A 326 -18.03 -17.09 16.76
C TRP A 326 -19.44 -16.48 16.63
N THR A 327 -20.49 -17.14 17.14
CA THR A 327 -21.89 -16.70 17.00
C THR A 327 -22.53 -16.13 18.27
N GLN A 328 -21.77 -15.78 19.31
CA GLN A 328 -22.34 -15.30 20.60
C GLN A 328 -22.14 -13.80 20.92
N HIS A 329 -21.66 -12.96 20.01
CA HIS A 329 -21.45 -11.52 20.28
C HIS A 329 -22.18 -10.54 19.33
N THR A 330 -23.33 -10.93 18.78
CA THR A 330 -24.16 -10.04 17.93
C THR A 330 -25.64 -10.02 18.34
N ALA A 331 -25.91 -10.11 19.64
CA ALA A 331 -27.27 -9.97 20.17
C ALA A 331 -27.28 -9.24 21.52
N GLU A 332 -26.83 -7.99 21.54
CA GLU A 332 -27.18 -7.02 22.58
C GLU A 332 -26.86 -5.63 22.03
N LEU A 333 -27.88 -4.97 21.46
CA LEU A 333 -28.08 -3.52 21.37
C LEU A 333 -29.37 -3.30 20.56
N THR A 334 -30.49 -3.36 21.27
CA THR A 334 -31.80 -2.90 20.80
C THR A 334 -32.17 -1.70 21.67
N TYR A 335 -32.23 -0.51 21.09
CA TYR A 335 -33.34 0.46 21.12
C TYR A 335 -32.94 1.74 20.39
#